data_AF-A0A6B3IH60-F1
#
_entry.id   AF-A0A6B3IH60-F1
#
_cell.length_a   1.000
_cell.length_b   1.000
_cell.length_c   1.000
_cell.angle_alpha   90.00
_cell.angle_beta   90.00
_cell.angle_gamma   90.00
#
_symmetry.space_group_name_H-M   'P 1'
#
loop_
_entity.id
_entity.type
_entity.pdbx_description
1 polymer ?
#
loop_
_entity_poly.entity_id
_entity_poly.type
_entity_poly.pdbx_seq_one_letter_code
_entity_poly.pdbx_strand_id
1 'polypeptide(L)'
;AALEAGKHVLCEKPLANTVAEAEAMVRAAEAAEARGQVAMVGFNYRKVPAITFARQLIADGRLGTLRHVRASYLQDWLVDP
;
A
#
# COMPACT_ATOMS: atom_id res chain seq x y z
N ALA A 1 -8.89 9.91 15.03
CA ALA A 1 -10.17 9.30 15.46
C ALA A 1 -10.11 7.77 15.61
N ALA A 2 -10.23 6.95 14.55
CA ALA A 2 -10.37 5.49 14.70
C ALA A 2 -9.17 4.80 15.40
N LEU A 3 -7.95 5.19 15.05
CA LEU A 3 -6.72 4.70 15.70
C LEU A 3 -6.58 5.18 17.15
N GLU A 4 -7.02 6.40 17.47
CA GLU A 4 -7.03 6.90 18.85
C GLU A 4 -8.06 6.14 19.70
N ALA A 5 -9.18 5.73 19.08
CA ALA A 5 -10.20 4.90 19.71
C ALA A 5 -9.80 3.40 19.84
N GLY A 6 -8.52 3.07 19.65
CA GLY A 6 -8.02 1.70 19.84
C GLY A 6 -8.39 0.71 18.73
N LYS A 7 -8.90 1.16 17.58
CA LYS A 7 -9.32 0.26 16.49
C LYS A 7 -8.19 -0.06 15.52
N HIS A 8 -8.23 -1.24 14.93
CA HIS A 8 -7.49 -1.51 13.69
C HIS A 8 -8.13 -0.74 12.53
N VAL A 9 -7.33 -0.30 11.56
CA VAL A 9 -7.80 0.51 10.44
C VAL A 9 -7.29 -0.04 9.11
N LEU A 10 -8.21 -0.28 8.19
CA LEU A 10 -7.94 -0.43 6.76
C LEU A 10 -8.52 0.80 6.04
N CYS A 11 -7.67 1.60 5.40
CA CYS A 11 -8.07 2.81 4.69
C CYS A 11 -7.94 2.60 3.17
N GLU A 12 -8.89 3.13 2.39
CA GLU A 12 -8.79 3.12 0.93
C GLU A 12 -7.63 3.95 0.40
N LYS A 13 -7.26 3.75 -0.87
CA LYS A 13 -6.27 4.58 -1.58
C LYS A 13 -6.95 5.63 -2.47
N PRO A 14 -6.40 6.86 -2.59
CA PRO A 14 -5.20 7.37 -1.91
C PRO A 14 -5.45 7.55 -0.40
N LEU A 15 -4.37 7.47 0.40
CA LEU A 15 -4.45 7.54 1.86
C LEU A 15 -5.13 8.83 2.36
N ALA A 16 -4.85 9.95 1.70
CA ALA A 16 -5.46 11.26 1.95
C ALA A 16 -5.42 12.11 0.67
N ASN A 17 -6.03 13.30 0.71
CA ASN A 17 -6.04 14.23 -0.42
C ASN A 17 -4.74 15.04 -0.53
N THR A 18 -4.01 15.20 0.57
CA THR A 18 -2.73 15.92 0.60
C THR A 18 -1.65 15.12 1.30
N VAL A 19 -0.37 15.45 1.01
CA VAL A 19 0.78 14.85 1.69
C VAL A 19 0.75 15.14 3.19
N ALA A 20 0.44 16.39 3.58
CA ALA A 20 0.39 16.80 4.98
C ALA A 20 -0.66 16.00 5.79
N GLU A 21 -1.83 15.75 5.21
CA GLU A 21 -2.85 14.89 5.81
C GLU A 21 -2.38 13.43 5.91
N ALA A 22 -1.76 12.90 4.85
CA ALA A 22 -1.22 11.55 4.84
C ALA A 22 -0.15 11.35 5.93
N GLU A 23 0.75 12.31 6.10
CA GLU A 23 1.77 12.30 7.16
C GLU A 23 1.15 12.33 8.56
N ALA A 24 0.07 13.08 8.76
CA ALA A 24 -0.66 13.07 10.03
C ALA A 24 -1.28 11.69 10.33
N MET A 25 -1.83 11.03 9.31
CA MET A 25 -2.36 9.66 9.43
C MET A 25 -1.25 8.63 9.71
N VAL A 26 -0.06 8.79 9.11
CA VAL A 26 1.12 7.95 9.38
C VAL A 26 1.55 8.08 10.83
N ARG A 27 1.71 9.31 11.35
CA ARG A 27 2.05 9.53 12.78
C ARG A 27 1.04 8.89 13.72
N ALA A 28 -0.26 8.99 13.39
CA ALA A 28 -1.30 8.33 14.18
C ALA A 28 -1.21 6.79 14.12
N ALA A 29 -0.82 6.22 12.97
CA ALA A 29 -0.61 4.79 12.79
C ALA A 29 0.62 4.29 13.57
N GLU A 30 1.74 5.00 13.50
CA GLU A 30 2.97 4.67 14.25
C GLU A 30 2.71 4.69 15.77
N ALA A 31 2.01 5.71 16.27
CA ALA A 31 1.62 5.78 17.67
C ALA A 31 0.68 4.62 18.07
N ALA A 32 -0.18 4.17 17.15
CA ALA A 32 -1.12 3.07 17.38
C ALA A 32 -0.47 1.69 17.30
N GLU A 33 0.60 1.53 16.52
CA GLU A 33 1.38 0.29 16.44
C GLU A 33 1.99 -0.07 17.79
N ALA A 34 2.51 0.91 18.54
CA ALA A 34 3.00 0.72 19.90
C ALA A 34 1.92 0.19 20.88
N ARG A 35 0.63 0.33 20.53
CA ARG A 35 -0.53 -0.20 21.28
C ARG A 35 -1.07 -1.50 20.69
N GLY A 36 -0.37 -2.10 19.73
CA GLY A 36 -0.75 -3.36 19.06
C GLY A 36 -1.82 -3.20 17.97
N GLN A 37 -2.11 -1.98 17.53
CA GLN A 37 -3.11 -1.76 16.49
C GLN A 37 -2.49 -1.85 15.09
N VAL A 38 -3.13 -2.60 14.19
CA VAL A 38 -2.75 -2.65 12.78
C VAL A 38 -3.41 -1.51 12.00
N ALA A 39 -2.62 -0.83 11.17
CA ALA A 39 -3.08 0.11 10.16
C ALA A 39 -2.61 -0.34 8.76
N MET A 40 -3.47 -0.26 7.74
CA MET A 40 -3.13 -0.63 6.37
C MET A 40 -3.84 0.26 5.34
N VAL A 41 -3.19 0.48 4.19
CA VAL A 41 -3.79 1.08 2.99
C VAL A 41 -4.19 0.01 1.98
N GLY A 42 -5.34 0.23 1.33
CA GLY A 42 -5.98 -0.63 0.33
C GLY A 42 -5.24 -0.79 -1.01
N PHE A 43 -3.91 -0.88 -1.02
CA PHE A 43 -3.14 -1.30 -2.21
C PHE A 43 -3.28 -2.81 -2.44
N ASN A 44 -4.51 -3.26 -2.72
CA ASN A 44 -4.90 -4.66 -2.78
C ASN A 44 -4.17 -5.46 -3.88
N TYR A 45 -3.83 -4.86 -5.02
CA TYR A 45 -3.17 -5.58 -6.12
C TYR A 45 -1.82 -6.22 -5.76
N ARG A 46 -1.13 -5.72 -4.71
CA ARG A 46 0.08 -6.37 -4.19
C ARG A 46 -0.16 -7.76 -3.57
N LYS A 47 -1.43 -8.13 -3.38
CA LYS A 47 -1.88 -9.42 -2.84
C LYS A 47 -2.39 -10.38 -3.92
N VAL A 48 -2.40 -9.99 -5.20
CA VAL A 48 -2.67 -10.92 -6.31
C VAL A 48 -1.60 -12.03 -6.29
N PRO A 49 -1.97 -13.32 -6.39
CA PRO A 49 -1.03 -14.44 -6.26
C PRO A 49 0.21 -14.34 -7.16
N ALA A 50 0.02 -13.90 -8.41
CA ALA A 50 1.12 -13.69 -9.35
C ALA A 50 2.13 -12.62 -8.87
N ILE A 51 1.65 -11.54 -8.25
CA ILE A 51 2.51 -10.48 -7.69
C ILE A 51 3.25 -10.97 -6.45
N THR A 52 2.56 -11.71 -5.57
CA THR A 52 3.20 -12.29 -4.39
C THR A 52 4.24 -13.35 -4.76
N PHE A 53 3.99 -14.13 -5.82
CA PHE A 53 4.95 -15.10 -6.34
C PHE A 53 6.15 -14.41 -7.01
N ALA A 54 5.93 -13.35 -7.80
CA ALA A 54 7.02 -12.55 -8.35
C ALA A 54 7.93 -11.98 -7.24
N ARG A 55 7.34 -11.46 -6.15
CA ARG A 55 8.11 -11.05 -4.96
C ARG A 55 8.95 -12.20 -4.39
N GLN A 56 8.39 -13.40 -4.31
CA GLN A 56 9.11 -14.57 -3.81
C GLN A 56 10.29 -14.94 -4.71
N LEU A 57 10.13 -14.97 -6.04
CA LEU A 57 11.23 -15.22 -6.97
C LEU A 57 12.39 -14.22 -6.80
N ILE A 58 12.06 -12.95 -6.54
CA ILE A 58 13.06 -11.91 -6.27
C ILE A 58 13.76 -12.16 -4.94
N ALA A 59 12.99 -12.41 -3.87
CA ALA A 59 13.54 -12.65 -2.53
C ALA A 59 14.44 -13.91 -2.48
N ASP A 60 14.08 -14.94 -3.23
CA ASP A 60 14.84 -16.19 -3.36
C ASP A 60 16.08 -16.04 -4.27
N GLY A 61 16.34 -14.84 -4.82
CA GLY A 61 17.50 -14.58 -5.69
C GLY A 61 17.42 -15.22 -7.07
N ARG A 62 16.28 -15.81 -7.45
CA ARG A 62 16.12 -16.61 -8.69
C ARG A 62 16.27 -15.81 -9.98
N LEU A 63 16.15 -14.48 -9.90
CA LEU A 63 16.28 -13.55 -11.03
C LEU A 63 17.63 -12.80 -11.04
N GLY A 64 18.52 -13.09 -10.09
CA GLY A 64 19.77 -12.34 -9.90
C GLY A 64 19.53 -10.86 -9.56
N THR A 65 20.43 -9.99 -10.01
CA THR A 65 20.28 -8.53 -9.82
C THR A 65 19.27 -7.96 -10.82
N LEU A 66 18.15 -7.44 -10.33
CA LEU A 66 17.22 -6.68 -11.16
C LEU A 66 17.91 -5.41 -11.68
N ARG A 67 17.91 -5.22 -13.00
CA ARG A 67 18.49 -4.02 -13.65
C ARG A 67 17.44 -3.07 -14.22
N HIS A 68 16.23 -3.56 -14.47
CA HIS A 68 15.17 -2.79 -15.10
C HIS A 68 13.80 -3.30 -14.67
N VAL A 69 12.86 -2.37 -14.46
CA VAL A 69 11.45 -2.65 -14.16
C VAL A 69 10.60 -1.76 -15.06
N ARG A 70 9.61 -2.36 -15.72
CA ARG A 70 8.60 -1.65 -16.50
C ARG A 70 7.22 -2.01 -15.98
N ALA A 71 6.39 -1.00 -15.70
CA ALA A 71 5.03 -1.17 -15.22
C ALA A 71 4.09 -0.19 -15.93
N SER A 72 2.82 -0.55 -16.06
CA SER A 72 1.78 0.30 -16.64
C SER A 72 0.46 0.02 -15.95
N TYR A 73 -0.33 1.07 -15.71
CA TYR A 73 -1.72 0.98 -15.27
C TYR A 73 -2.55 1.79 -16.27
N LEU A 74 -3.08 1.11 -17.28
CA LEU A 74 -3.83 1.74 -18.37
C LEU A 74 -5.33 1.70 -18.06
N GLN A 75 -6.01 2.80 -18.33
CA GLN A 75 -7.40 3.07 -17.95
C GLN A 75 -8.04 3.91 -19.06
N ASP A 76 -9.29 3.64 -19.43
CA ASP A 76 -10.01 4.32 -20.53
C ASP A 76 -11.33 4.99 -20.10
N TRP A 77 -11.69 4.90 -18.82
CA TRP A 77 -13.00 5.33 -18.32
C TRP A 77 -13.27 6.85 -18.29
N LEU A 78 -12.26 7.69 -18.54
CA LEU A 78 -12.42 9.16 -18.68
C LEU A 78 -12.14 9.64 -20.12
N VAL A 79 -12.01 8.72 -21.08
CA VAL A 79 -11.77 9.10 -22.48
C VAL A 79 -13.09 9.54 -23.09
N ASP A 80 -13.10 10.76 -23.65
CA ASP A 80 -14.19 11.25 -24.51
C ASP A 80 -14.08 10.50 -25.87
N PRO A 81 -15.12 9.77 -26.31
CA PRO A 81 -15.07 8.89 -27.49
C PRO A 81 -14.75 9.60 -28.82
#